data_AF-A0A4P6AVU1-F1
#
_entry.id   AF-A0A4P6AVU1-F1
#
_cell.length_a   1.000
_cell.length_b   1.000
_cell.length_c   1.000
_cell.angle_alpha   90.00
_cell.angle_beta   90.00
_cell.angle_gamma   90.00
#
_symmetry.space_group_name_H-M   'P 1'
#
loop_
_entity.id
_entity.type
_entity.pdbx_description
1 polymer ?
#
loop_
_entity_poly.entity_id
_entity_poly.type
_entity_poly.pdbx_seq_one_letter_code
_entity_poly.pdbx_strand_id
1 'polypeptide(L)'
;MKFDSIKSRLVLMTLICVIGMSMLVGSQHYFTQRLIELNQQRDLLLRMGQDLLQMRRHEKDFLLRYEQVYFDKFNNRAEVFSERLNALSMHTRQYNFSQDNTDDLAVSLSEYQTLFNQVVMLQGTIGLDQNTGLIGQIKETEQRIAQMAEFSVNSQNYERFVSVRLALSDFLLTKDTYFSSKASQELAAVLASLSSSSPSNVLQVATAYNNTLGALIASTQSMGLTHNDGLRGRFRRQAHLVESQLSDIDKALQPMIEAQESRVQLYSVSIAVLTSVVLILVLIKSFATFHRAFANFVMFFYRCKRQYQRIDPKKLGFAEFKSLAELANEMVESRKDIEERLASVEAELARTSQQQKPSSVN
;
A
#
# COMPACT_ATOMS: atom_id res chain seq x y z
N MET A 1 -2.45 36.25 37.38
CA MET A 1 -1.62 35.32 38.19
C MET A 1 -0.21 35.91 38.31
N LYS A 2 0.38 36.01 39.51
CA LYS A 2 1.76 36.51 39.67
C LYS A 2 2.73 35.47 39.08
N PHE A 3 3.34 35.75 37.94
CA PHE A 3 4.31 34.88 37.24
C PHE A 3 5.69 34.78 37.93
N ASP A 4 5.81 35.32 39.14
CA ASP A 4 7.06 35.43 39.89
C ASP A 4 7.27 34.32 40.92
N SER A 5 6.33 33.38 41.09
CA SER A 5 6.53 32.22 41.98
C SER A 5 7.23 31.07 41.25
N ILE A 6 8.11 30.36 41.95
CA ILE A 6 8.76 29.13 41.46
C ILE A 6 7.72 28.11 41.01
N LYS A 7 6.60 27.99 41.76
CA LYS A 7 5.48 27.08 41.44
C LYS A 7 4.83 27.42 40.09
N SER A 8 4.58 28.70 39.83
CA SER A 8 3.96 29.15 38.56
C SER A 8 4.84 28.82 37.34
N ARG A 9 6.17 28.96 37.48
CA ARG A 9 7.12 28.61 36.42
C ARG A 9 7.25 27.11 36.20
N LEU A 10 7.22 26.29 37.26
CA LEU A 10 7.17 24.83 37.15
C LEU A 10 5.89 24.38 36.44
N VAL A 11 4.73 24.94 36.82
CA VAL A 11 3.45 24.65 36.17
C VAL A 11 3.48 25.03 34.69
N LEU A 12 4.08 26.18 34.34
CA LEU A 12 4.28 26.58 32.95
C LEU A 12 5.13 25.57 32.17
N MET A 13 6.19 25.01 32.77
CA MET A 13 7.07 24.04 32.09
C MET A 13 6.30 22.74 31.82
N THR A 14 5.57 22.27 32.83
CA THR A 14 4.74 21.08 32.68
C THR A 14 3.66 21.28 31.62
N LEU A 15 3.05 22.48 31.55
CA LEU A 15 2.05 22.80 30.53
C LEU A 15 2.65 22.77 29.12
N ILE A 16 3.83 23.38 28.93
CA ILE A 16 4.55 23.36 27.63
C ILE A 16 4.89 21.92 27.23
N CYS A 17 5.38 21.10 28.15
CA CYS A 17 5.64 19.68 27.90
C CYS A 17 4.38 18.94 27.48
N VAL A 18 3.27 19.12 28.20
CA VAL A 18 1.99 18.44 27.90
C VAL A 18 1.45 18.88 26.54
N ILE A 19 1.50 20.18 26.21
CA ILE A 19 1.07 20.69 24.90
C ILE A 19 1.95 20.14 23.79
N GLY A 20 3.28 20.19 23.95
CA GLY A 20 4.22 19.66 22.97
C GLY A 20 4.04 18.16 22.72
N MET A 21 3.86 17.38 23.80
CA MET A 21 3.61 15.94 23.70
C MET A 21 2.25 15.66 23.05
N SER A 22 1.21 16.41 23.39
CA SER A 22 -0.12 16.26 22.78
C SER A 22 -0.08 16.57 21.28
N MET A 23 0.65 17.62 20.88
CA MET A 23 0.83 17.99 19.48
C MET A 23 1.62 16.92 18.71
N LEU A 24 2.66 16.35 19.32
CA LEU A 24 3.44 15.26 18.74
C LEU A 24 2.56 14.02 18.53
N VAL A 25 1.83 13.59 19.56
CA VAL A 25 0.92 12.43 19.48
C VAL A 25 -0.17 12.64 18.44
N GLY A 26 -0.79 13.83 18.41
CA GLY A 26 -1.82 14.16 17.41
C GLY A 26 -1.30 14.15 15.98
N SER A 27 -0.12 14.76 15.76
CA SER A 27 0.59 14.73 14.48
C SER A 27 0.90 13.30 14.04
N GLN A 28 1.51 12.51 14.93
CA GLN A 28 1.87 11.12 14.66
C GLN A 28 0.64 10.28 14.33
N HIS A 29 -0.46 10.42 15.08
CA HIS A 29 -1.70 9.71 14.79
C HIS A 29 -2.21 10.05 13.39
N TYR A 30 -2.33 11.34 13.06
CA TYR A 30 -2.84 11.79 11.75
C TYR A 30 -1.99 11.29 10.57
N PHE A 31 -0.66 11.43 10.65
CA PHE A 31 0.21 11.02 9.54
C PHE A 31 0.37 9.50 9.44
N THR A 32 0.38 8.79 10.58
CA THR A 32 0.47 7.32 10.62
C THR A 32 -0.79 6.67 10.05
N GLN A 33 -1.99 7.20 10.33
CA GLN A 33 -3.23 6.66 9.76
C GLN A 33 -3.22 6.72 8.22
N ARG A 34 -2.80 7.86 7.65
CA ARG A 34 -2.62 8.00 6.20
C ARG A 34 -1.60 7.02 5.63
N LEU A 35 -0.50 6.77 6.34
CA LEU A 35 0.51 5.80 5.93
C LEU A 35 -0.04 4.36 5.98
N ILE A 36 -0.85 4.03 6.99
CA ILE A 36 -1.52 2.72 7.10
C ILE A 36 -2.49 2.52 5.93
N GLU A 37 -3.31 3.52 5.60
CA GLU A 37 -4.26 3.46 4.49
C GLU A 37 -3.56 3.22 3.14
N LEU A 38 -2.47 3.93 2.85
CA LEU A 38 -1.69 3.72 1.63
C LEU A 38 -1.05 2.32 1.57
N ASN A 39 -0.56 1.82 2.71
CA ASN A 39 -0.02 0.45 2.78
C ASN A 39 -1.11 -0.61 2.61
N GLN A 40 -2.34 -0.38 3.08
CA GLN A 40 -3.47 -1.27 2.84
C GLN A 40 -3.85 -1.31 1.35
N GLN A 41 -3.86 -0.16 0.68
CA GLN A 41 -4.07 -0.10 -0.78
C GLN A 41 -2.96 -0.87 -1.53
N ARG A 42 -1.72 -0.75 -1.07
CA ARG A 42 -0.59 -1.50 -1.61
C ARG A 42 -0.74 -3.01 -1.40
N ASP A 43 -1.18 -3.46 -0.23
CA ASP A 43 -1.44 -4.89 0.02
C ASP A 43 -2.55 -5.42 -0.89
N LEU A 44 -3.60 -4.64 -1.13
CA LEU A 44 -4.64 -4.99 -2.10
C LEU A 44 -4.07 -5.17 -3.51
N LEU A 45 -3.20 -4.27 -3.98
CA LEU A 45 -2.54 -4.39 -5.28
C LEU A 45 -1.66 -5.64 -5.39
N LEU A 46 -0.91 -5.96 -4.34
CA LEU A 46 -0.10 -7.19 -4.30
C LEU A 46 -0.97 -8.44 -4.40
N ARG A 47 -2.11 -8.47 -3.69
CA ARG A 47 -3.08 -9.57 -3.78
C ARG A 47 -3.72 -9.65 -5.16
N MET A 48 -4.06 -8.52 -5.78
CA MET A 48 -4.54 -8.48 -7.16
C MET A 48 -3.50 -9.03 -8.14
N GLY A 49 -2.21 -8.73 -7.92
CA GLY A 49 -1.11 -9.32 -8.70
C GLY A 49 -1.07 -10.84 -8.58
N GLN A 50 -1.27 -11.37 -7.36
CA GLN A 50 -1.39 -12.82 -7.15
C GLN A 50 -2.63 -13.38 -7.85
N ASP A 51 -3.76 -12.70 -7.78
CA ASP A 51 -5.00 -13.11 -8.43
C ASP A 51 -4.81 -13.18 -9.96
N LEU A 52 -4.17 -12.17 -10.57
CA LEU A 52 -3.82 -12.16 -11.99
C LEU A 52 -2.90 -13.33 -12.36
N LEU A 53 -1.90 -13.65 -11.53
CA LEU A 53 -1.03 -14.82 -11.76
C LEU A 53 -1.80 -16.14 -11.70
N GLN A 54 -2.80 -16.26 -10.81
CA GLN A 54 -3.67 -17.44 -10.76
C GLN A 54 -4.59 -17.52 -11.99
N MET A 55 -5.15 -16.39 -12.44
CA MET A 55 -5.90 -16.33 -13.71
C MET A 55 -5.04 -16.82 -14.87
N ARG A 56 -3.81 -16.31 -15.01
CA ARG A 56 -2.84 -16.75 -16.02
C ARG A 56 -2.50 -18.24 -15.93
N ARG A 57 -2.45 -18.79 -14.72
CA ARG A 57 -2.23 -20.23 -14.53
C ARG A 57 -3.41 -21.04 -15.06
N HIS A 58 -4.63 -20.70 -14.66
CA HIS A 58 -5.84 -21.39 -15.10
C HIS A 58 -6.07 -21.25 -16.61
N GLU A 59 -5.78 -20.09 -17.18
CA GLU A 59 -5.72 -19.89 -18.63
C GLU A 59 -4.81 -20.92 -19.29
N LYS A 60 -3.54 -21.01 -18.85
CA LYS A 60 -2.56 -21.91 -19.45
C LYS A 60 -2.96 -23.37 -19.27
N ASP A 61 -3.49 -23.73 -18.10
CA ASP A 61 -3.98 -25.08 -17.84
C ASP A 61 -5.13 -25.44 -18.81
N PHE A 62 -6.07 -24.52 -19.05
CA PHE A 62 -7.11 -24.71 -20.07
C PHE A 62 -6.51 -24.88 -21.47
N LEU A 63 -5.57 -24.02 -21.89
CA LEU A 63 -4.98 -24.09 -23.22
C LEU A 63 -4.16 -25.37 -23.48
N LEU A 64 -3.72 -26.04 -22.41
CA LEU A 64 -2.97 -27.30 -22.48
C LEU A 64 -3.87 -28.53 -22.39
N ARG A 65 -4.96 -28.46 -21.63
CA ARG A 65 -5.79 -29.63 -21.26
C ARG A 65 -7.20 -29.60 -21.83
N TYR A 66 -7.68 -28.42 -22.21
CA TYR A 66 -9.04 -28.17 -22.71
C TYR A 66 -10.17 -28.61 -21.76
N GLU A 67 -9.90 -28.61 -20.46
CA GLU A 67 -10.89 -28.98 -19.44
C GLU A 67 -11.65 -27.75 -18.92
N GLN A 68 -12.98 -27.84 -18.94
CA GLN A 68 -13.89 -26.75 -18.53
C GLN A 68 -13.62 -26.21 -17.12
N VAL A 69 -13.17 -27.07 -16.19
CA VAL A 69 -12.89 -26.69 -14.80
C VAL A 69 -11.91 -25.52 -14.66
N TYR A 70 -10.98 -25.36 -15.60
CA TYR A 70 -10.02 -24.27 -15.59
C TYR A 70 -10.64 -22.93 -16.03
N PHE A 71 -11.64 -22.95 -16.91
CA PHE A 71 -12.42 -21.76 -17.23
C PHE A 71 -13.21 -21.27 -16.02
N ASP A 72 -13.85 -22.20 -15.28
CA ASP A 72 -14.60 -21.85 -14.08
C ASP A 72 -13.69 -21.26 -13.00
N LYS A 73 -12.52 -21.88 -12.78
CA LYS A 73 -11.49 -21.35 -11.85
C LYS A 73 -10.97 -19.97 -12.27
N PHE A 74 -10.77 -19.74 -13.56
CA PHE A 74 -10.39 -18.43 -14.09
C PHE A 74 -11.47 -17.39 -13.77
N ASN A 75 -12.74 -17.66 -14.05
CA ASN A 75 -13.83 -16.71 -13.82
C ASN A 75 -14.02 -16.39 -12.34
N ASN A 76 -13.98 -17.41 -11.47
CA ASN A 76 -14.05 -17.20 -10.02
C ASN A 76 -12.91 -16.30 -9.53
N ARG A 77 -11.70 -16.46 -10.10
CA ARG A 77 -10.56 -15.62 -9.74
C ARG A 77 -10.69 -14.20 -10.28
N ALA A 78 -11.23 -14.05 -11.49
CA ALA A 78 -11.51 -12.75 -12.10
C ALA A 78 -12.56 -11.96 -11.31
N GLU A 79 -13.57 -12.62 -10.76
CA GLU A 79 -14.56 -12.02 -9.88
C GLU A 79 -13.91 -11.47 -8.60
N VAL A 80 -13.08 -12.29 -7.93
CA VAL A 80 -12.31 -11.85 -6.75
C VAL A 80 -11.40 -10.66 -7.09
N PHE A 81 -10.73 -10.68 -8.26
CA PHE A 81 -9.93 -9.55 -8.72
C PHE A 81 -10.78 -8.29 -8.90
N SER A 82 -11.97 -8.41 -9.51
CA SER A 82 -12.90 -7.31 -9.74
C SER A 82 -13.42 -6.72 -8.42
N GLU A 83 -13.75 -7.55 -7.44
CA GLU A 83 -14.13 -7.11 -6.09
C GLU A 83 -13.01 -6.28 -5.43
N ARG A 84 -11.77 -6.75 -5.52
CA ARG A 84 -10.61 -6.01 -4.99
C ARG A 84 -10.37 -4.70 -5.74
N LEU A 85 -10.54 -4.69 -7.06
CA LEU A 85 -10.43 -3.49 -7.88
C LEU A 85 -11.49 -2.45 -7.49
N ASN A 86 -12.72 -2.89 -7.23
CA ASN A 86 -13.80 -2.02 -6.74
C ASN A 86 -13.51 -1.48 -5.34
N ALA A 87 -12.93 -2.29 -4.45
CA ALA A 87 -12.49 -1.81 -3.14
C ALA A 87 -11.37 -0.76 -3.28
N LEU A 88 -10.41 -0.99 -4.17
CA LEU A 88 -9.34 -0.05 -4.46
C LEU A 88 -9.88 1.28 -5.02
N SER A 89 -10.79 1.22 -6.00
CA SER A 89 -11.35 2.43 -6.65
C SER A 89 -12.17 3.31 -5.70
N MET A 90 -12.82 2.72 -4.70
CA MET A 90 -13.52 3.46 -3.65
C MET A 90 -12.55 4.23 -2.74
N HIS A 91 -11.38 3.66 -2.45
CA HIS A 91 -10.38 4.29 -1.59
C HIS A 91 -9.48 5.30 -2.34
N THR A 92 -9.27 5.15 -3.65
CA THR A 92 -8.44 6.09 -4.45
C THR A 92 -9.11 7.45 -4.68
N ARG A 93 -10.45 7.54 -4.60
CA ARG A 93 -11.21 8.81 -4.68
C ARG A 93 -10.75 9.86 -3.66
N GLN A 94 -10.27 9.43 -2.49
CA GLN A 94 -9.85 10.33 -1.43
C GLN A 94 -8.47 10.96 -1.68
N TYR A 95 -7.68 10.40 -2.62
CA TYR A 95 -6.27 10.73 -2.80
C TYR A 95 -5.96 11.42 -4.13
N ASN A 96 -6.97 11.79 -4.94
CA ASN A 96 -6.80 12.25 -6.33
C ASN A 96 -5.89 11.34 -7.17
N PHE A 97 -5.85 10.05 -6.80
CA PHE A 97 -5.14 9.04 -7.55
C PHE A 97 -5.98 8.74 -8.79
N SER A 98 -5.40 8.90 -9.98
CA SER A 98 -6.08 8.91 -11.28
C SER A 98 -7.13 7.81 -11.38
N GLN A 99 -8.39 8.20 -11.18
CA GLN A 99 -9.56 7.32 -11.28
C GLN A 99 -9.59 6.63 -12.65
N ASP A 100 -9.13 7.34 -13.66
CA ASP A 100 -8.90 6.87 -15.03
C ASP A 100 -8.11 5.55 -15.06
N ASN A 101 -7.06 5.39 -14.24
CA ASN A 101 -6.24 4.17 -14.26
C ASN A 101 -6.99 2.94 -13.71
N THR A 102 -7.82 3.11 -12.67
CA THR A 102 -8.61 2.01 -12.11
C THR A 102 -9.79 1.64 -12.99
N ASP A 103 -10.39 2.64 -13.66
CA ASP A 103 -11.49 2.42 -14.60
C ASP A 103 -10.98 1.73 -15.88
N ASP A 104 -9.83 2.17 -16.40
CA ASP A 104 -9.14 1.54 -17.53
C ASP A 104 -8.75 0.09 -17.23
N LEU A 105 -8.27 -0.19 -16.00
CA LEU A 105 -7.97 -1.56 -15.57
C LEU A 105 -9.24 -2.43 -15.50
N ALA A 106 -10.37 -1.88 -15.05
CA ALA A 106 -11.64 -2.59 -15.01
C ALA A 106 -12.13 -2.95 -16.42
N VAL A 107 -12.07 -2.00 -17.36
CA VAL A 107 -12.40 -2.23 -18.77
C VAL A 107 -11.48 -3.30 -19.37
N SER A 108 -10.17 -3.20 -19.14
CA SER A 108 -9.21 -4.17 -19.63
C SER A 108 -9.42 -5.58 -19.06
N LEU A 109 -9.80 -5.69 -17.79
CA LEU A 109 -10.13 -6.98 -17.17
C LEU A 109 -11.37 -7.60 -17.81
N SER A 110 -12.41 -6.80 -18.06
CA SER A 110 -13.63 -7.26 -18.72
C SER A 110 -13.35 -7.75 -20.15
N GLU A 111 -12.53 -7.03 -20.91
CA GLU A 111 -12.11 -7.47 -22.25
C GLU A 111 -11.26 -8.75 -22.17
N TYR A 112 -10.39 -8.89 -21.15
CA TYR A 112 -9.60 -10.11 -20.94
C TYR A 112 -10.50 -11.33 -20.69
N GLN A 113 -11.51 -11.21 -19.83
CA GLN A 113 -12.50 -12.27 -19.60
C GLN A 113 -13.29 -12.60 -20.86
N THR A 114 -13.72 -11.58 -21.59
CA THR A 114 -14.50 -11.74 -22.83
C THR A 114 -13.69 -12.48 -23.90
N LEU A 115 -12.43 -12.10 -24.11
CA LEU A 115 -11.53 -12.78 -25.04
C LEU A 115 -11.25 -14.22 -24.60
N PHE A 116 -11.08 -14.48 -23.30
CA PHE A 116 -10.90 -15.86 -22.84
C PHE A 116 -12.14 -16.72 -23.09
N ASN A 117 -13.33 -16.20 -22.82
CA ASN A 117 -14.57 -16.89 -23.12
C ASN A 117 -14.68 -17.22 -24.61
N GLN A 118 -14.33 -16.29 -25.50
CA GLN A 118 -14.27 -16.56 -26.94
C GLN A 118 -13.28 -17.68 -27.28
N VAL A 119 -12.13 -17.74 -26.61
CA VAL A 119 -11.14 -18.82 -26.79
C VAL A 119 -11.73 -20.16 -26.36
N VAL A 120 -12.38 -20.22 -25.19
CA VAL A 120 -13.02 -21.44 -24.69
C VAL A 120 -14.12 -21.91 -25.63
N MET A 121 -14.99 -21.01 -26.06
CA MET A 121 -16.08 -21.31 -27.00
C MET A 121 -15.55 -21.83 -28.34
N LEU A 122 -14.56 -21.15 -28.93
CA LEU A 122 -13.97 -21.57 -30.20
C LEU A 122 -13.23 -22.90 -30.07
N GLN A 123 -12.55 -23.13 -28.94
CA GLN A 123 -11.92 -24.42 -28.65
C GLN A 123 -12.96 -25.54 -28.49
N GLY A 124 -14.12 -25.26 -27.88
CA GLY A 124 -15.24 -26.20 -27.83
C GLY A 124 -15.79 -26.54 -29.21
N THR A 125 -15.90 -25.55 -30.11
CA THR A 125 -16.27 -25.76 -31.51
C THR A 125 -15.25 -26.63 -32.24
N ILE A 126 -13.95 -26.36 -32.08
CA ILE A 126 -12.88 -27.19 -32.65
C ILE A 126 -12.97 -28.62 -32.11
N GLY A 127 -13.16 -28.76 -30.80
CA GLY A 127 -13.18 -30.02 -30.04
C GLY A 127 -12.30 -29.90 -28.81
N LEU A 128 -12.81 -30.34 -27.66
CA LEU A 128 -12.05 -30.39 -26.40
C LEU A 128 -11.22 -31.69 -26.31
N ASP A 129 -11.67 -32.74 -27.01
CA ASP A 129 -11.01 -34.03 -27.13
C ASP A 129 -11.14 -34.57 -28.56
N GLN A 130 -10.66 -35.80 -28.79
CA GLN A 130 -10.69 -36.44 -30.11
C GLN A 130 -12.07 -36.89 -30.60
N ASN A 131 -13.12 -36.74 -29.78
CA ASN A 131 -14.47 -37.23 -30.06
C ASN A 131 -15.53 -36.11 -30.04
N THR A 132 -15.13 -34.87 -29.75
CA THR A 132 -16.02 -33.72 -29.61
C THR A 132 -15.75 -32.65 -30.67
N GLY A 133 -16.70 -31.75 -30.87
CA GLY A 133 -16.60 -30.64 -31.82
C GLY A 133 -16.37 -31.09 -33.26
N LEU A 134 -15.73 -30.22 -34.04
CA LEU A 134 -15.40 -30.47 -35.44
C LEU A 134 -14.43 -31.65 -35.61
N ILE A 135 -13.49 -31.87 -34.68
CA ILE A 135 -12.57 -33.02 -34.71
C ILE A 135 -13.36 -34.34 -34.59
N GLY A 136 -14.30 -34.43 -33.66
CA GLY A 136 -15.18 -35.60 -33.53
C GLY A 136 -16.02 -35.85 -34.77
N GLN A 137 -16.59 -34.79 -35.35
CA GLN A 137 -17.37 -34.88 -36.59
C GLN A 137 -16.54 -35.36 -37.78
N ILE A 138 -15.28 -34.88 -37.92
CA ILE A 138 -14.33 -35.39 -38.92
C ILE A 138 -14.15 -36.89 -38.74
N LYS A 139 -13.83 -37.35 -37.52
CA LYS A 139 -13.57 -38.77 -37.23
C LYS A 139 -14.78 -39.66 -37.52
N GLU A 140 -15.99 -39.26 -37.14
CA GLU A 140 -17.21 -39.98 -37.45
C GLU A 140 -17.43 -40.07 -38.98
N THR A 141 -17.21 -38.96 -39.68
CA THR A 141 -17.38 -38.91 -41.13
C THR A 141 -16.32 -39.73 -41.85
N GLU A 142 -15.08 -39.76 -41.38
CA GLU A 142 -14.02 -40.65 -41.88
C GLU A 142 -14.40 -42.12 -41.75
N GLN A 143 -14.97 -42.52 -40.60
CA GLN A 143 -15.42 -43.90 -40.38
C GLN A 143 -16.54 -44.29 -41.35
N ARG A 144 -17.47 -43.38 -41.63
CA ARG A 144 -18.53 -43.59 -42.63
C ARG A 144 -17.97 -43.71 -44.04
N ILE A 145 -17.03 -42.85 -44.41
CA ILE A 145 -16.36 -42.88 -45.72
C ILE A 145 -15.59 -44.19 -45.91
N ALA A 146 -14.90 -44.67 -44.87
CA ALA A 146 -14.13 -45.92 -44.93
C ALA A 146 -15.00 -47.18 -45.19
N GLN A 147 -16.31 -47.11 -44.96
CA GLN A 147 -17.25 -48.21 -45.23
C GLN A 147 -17.84 -48.17 -46.65
N MET A 148 -17.54 -47.14 -47.45
CA MET A 148 -18.09 -46.95 -48.79
C MET A 148 -17.23 -47.63 -49.86
N ALA A 149 -17.88 -48.24 -50.86
CA ALA A 149 -17.20 -49.00 -51.91
C ALA A 149 -16.26 -48.14 -52.77
N GLU A 150 -16.61 -46.87 -52.96
CA GLU A 150 -15.84 -45.86 -53.70
C GLU A 150 -14.48 -45.57 -53.05
N PHE A 151 -14.35 -45.85 -51.75
CA PHE A 151 -13.14 -45.68 -50.95
C PHE A 151 -12.51 -47.02 -50.56
N SER A 152 -12.73 -48.06 -51.37
CA SER A 152 -12.05 -49.35 -51.21
C SER A 152 -10.53 -49.23 -51.35
N VAL A 153 -9.80 -50.10 -50.65
CA VAL A 153 -8.33 -50.12 -50.66
C VAL A 153 -7.83 -50.27 -52.11
N ASN A 154 -6.81 -49.47 -52.47
CA ASN A 154 -6.25 -49.31 -53.83
C ASN A 154 -7.12 -48.52 -54.82
N SER A 155 -8.25 -47.95 -54.41
CA SER A 155 -8.96 -46.98 -55.26
C SER A 155 -8.23 -45.63 -55.26
N GLN A 156 -8.29 -44.90 -56.37
CA GLN A 156 -7.71 -43.55 -56.45
C GLN A 156 -8.34 -42.60 -55.42
N ASN A 157 -9.63 -42.75 -55.13
CA ASN A 157 -10.33 -41.96 -54.12
C ASN A 157 -9.84 -42.29 -52.71
N TYR A 158 -9.53 -43.56 -52.43
CA TYR A 158 -8.93 -43.97 -51.16
C TYR A 158 -7.56 -43.34 -50.95
N GLU A 159 -6.65 -43.42 -51.94
CA GLU A 159 -5.31 -42.83 -51.85
C GLU A 159 -5.36 -41.30 -51.62
N ARG A 160 -6.20 -40.60 -52.38
CA ARG A 160 -6.42 -39.16 -52.19
C ARG A 160 -7.01 -38.84 -50.83
N PHE A 161 -7.98 -39.63 -50.37
CA PHE A 161 -8.57 -39.41 -49.05
C PHE A 161 -7.56 -39.62 -47.92
N VAL A 162 -6.66 -40.60 -48.03
CA VAL A 162 -5.53 -40.75 -47.09
C VAL A 162 -4.63 -39.51 -47.13
N SER A 163 -4.33 -38.96 -48.32
CA SER A 163 -3.58 -37.70 -48.45
C SER A 163 -4.28 -36.52 -47.77
N VAL A 164 -5.61 -36.41 -47.88
CA VAL A 164 -6.42 -35.40 -47.18
C VAL A 164 -6.26 -35.54 -45.66
N ARG A 165 -6.39 -36.75 -45.11
CA ARG A 165 -6.30 -37.02 -43.67
C ARG A 165 -4.91 -36.72 -43.11
N LEU A 166 -3.86 -37.11 -43.84
CA LEU A 166 -2.47 -36.83 -43.48
C LEU A 166 -2.21 -35.33 -43.49
N ALA A 167 -2.58 -34.63 -44.56
CA ALA A 167 -2.43 -33.19 -44.65
C ALA A 167 -3.24 -32.45 -43.57
N LEU A 168 -4.46 -32.88 -43.26
CA LEU A 168 -5.23 -32.30 -42.17
C LEU A 168 -4.54 -32.49 -40.82
N SER A 169 -4.02 -33.69 -40.55
CA SER A 169 -3.28 -33.99 -39.32
C SER A 169 -2.01 -33.16 -39.20
N ASP A 170 -1.24 -33.05 -40.28
CA ASP A 170 -0.04 -32.21 -40.35
C ASP A 170 -0.37 -30.74 -40.12
N PHE A 171 -1.46 -30.23 -40.71
CA PHE A 171 -1.95 -28.88 -40.44
C PHE A 171 -2.32 -28.69 -38.95
N LEU A 172 -3.06 -29.64 -38.36
CA LEU A 172 -3.46 -29.51 -36.95
C LEU A 172 -2.27 -29.58 -35.99
N LEU A 173 -1.22 -30.33 -36.33
CA LEU A 173 0.00 -30.44 -35.54
C LEU A 173 0.92 -29.24 -35.70
N THR A 174 1.17 -28.82 -36.95
CA THR A 174 2.20 -27.82 -37.29
C THR A 174 1.63 -26.40 -37.41
N LYS A 175 0.33 -26.28 -37.66
CA LYS A 175 -0.36 -25.03 -38.01
C LYS A 175 0.13 -24.40 -39.32
N ASP A 176 0.83 -25.14 -40.17
CA ASP A 176 1.31 -24.67 -41.48
C ASP A 176 0.19 -24.70 -42.54
N THR A 177 -0.09 -23.53 -43.12
CA THR A 177 -1.17 -23.33 -44.09
C THR A 177 -0.96 -24.09 -45.39
N TYR A 178 0.27 -24.50 -45.72
CA TYR A 178 0.56 -25.39 -46.84
C TYR A 178 -0.29 -26.67 -46.76
N PHE A 179 -0.32 -27.31 -45.58
CA PHE A 179 -1.05 -28.56 -45.39
C PHE A 179 -2.57 -28.36 -45.45
N SER A 180 -3.10 -27.24 -44.93
CA SER A 180 -4.53 -26.92 -45.05
C SER A 180 -4.96 -26.72 -46.52
N SER A 181 -4.07 -26.12 -47.32
CA SER A 181 -4.30 -25.92 -48.76
C SER A 181 -4.25 -27.25 -49.50
N LYS A 182 -3.26 -28.11 -49.19
CA LYS A 182 -3.14 -29.45 -49.74
C LYS A 182 -4.35 -30.33 -49.43
N ALA A 183 -4.80 -30.33 -48.17
CA ALA A 183 -5.99 -31.09 -47.74
C ALA A 183 -7.24 -30.65 -48.52
N SER A 184 -7.45 -29.34 -48.66
CA SER A 184 -8.59 -28.79 -49.42
C SER A 184 -8.52 -29.13 -50.90
N GLN A 185 -7.32 -29.07 -51.52
CA GLN A 185 -7.12 -29.39 -52.92
C GLN A 185 -7.37 -30.88 -53.23
N GLU A 186 -6.82 -31.78 -52.42
CA GLU A 186 -7.03 -33.22 -52.60
C GLU A 186 -8.50 -33.61 -52.39
N LEU A 187 -9.17 -33.00 -51.43
CA LEU A 187 -10.58 -33.24 -51.18
C LEU A 187 -11.46 -32.72 -52.32
N ALA A 188 -11.13 -31.58 -52.91
CA ALA A 188 -11.82 -31.06 -54.09
C ALA A 188 -11.70 -32.02 -55.28
N ALA A 189 -10.53 -32.66 -55.47
CA ALA A 189 -10.34 -33.68 -56.51
C ALA A 189 -11.19 -34.94 -56.25
N VAL A 190 -11.32 -35.37 -55.00
CA VAL A 190 -12.23 -36.47 -54.60
C VAL A 190 -13.69 -36.10 -54.88
N LEU A 191 -14.12 -34.89 -54.51
CA LEU A 191 -15.49 -34.45 -54.78
C LEU A 191 -15.80 -34.39 -56.28
N ALA A 192 -14.85 -33.93 -57.09
CA ALA A 192 -14.99 -33.87 -58.54
C ALA A 192 -15.12 -35.27 -59.16
N SER A 193 -14.35 -36.26 -58.68
CA SER A 193 -14.46 -37.64 -59.17
C SER A 193 -15.82 -38.26 -58.81
N LEU A 194 -16.29 -38.08 -57.57
CA LEU A 194 -17.56 -38.63 -57.10
C LEU A 194 -18.77 -38.02 -57.81
N SER A 195 -18.72 -36.73 -58.14
CA SER A 195 -19.81 -36.00 -58.80
C SER A 195 -20.20 -36.58 -60.17
N SER A 196 -19.28 -37.30 -60.82
CA SER A 196 -19.49 -37.83 -62.18
C SER A 196 -20.22 -39.18 -62.22
N SER A 197 -20.15 -39.98 -61.14
CA SER A 197 -20.41 -41.42 -61.22
C SER A 197 -20.82 -42.09 -59.91
N SER A 198 -20.86 -41.36 -58.80
CA SER A 198 -21.18 -41.95 -57.48
C SER A 198 -22.63 -41.70 -57.04
N PRO A 199 -23.20 -42.60 -56.22
CA PRO A 199 -24.51 -42.42 -55.61
C PRO A 199 -24.63 -41.11 -54.80
N SER A 200 -25.84 -40.55 -54.73
CA SER A 200 -26.10 -39.27 -54.05
C SER A 200 -25.75 -39.29 -52.56
N ASN A 201 -25.91 -40.43 -51.87
CA ASN A 201 -25.54 -40.60 -50.47
C ASN A 201 -24.03 -40.50 -50.24
N VAL A 202 -23.21 -40.99 -51.18
CA VAL A 202 -21.74 -40.91 -51.10
C VAL A 202 -21.29 -39.46 -51.26
N LEU A 203 -21.86 -38.77 -52.26
CA LEU A 203 -21.59 -37.35 -52.49
C LEU A 203 -21.98 -36.51 -51.28
N GLN A 204 -23.15 -36.77 -50.67
CA GLN A 204 -23.61 -36.07 -49.46
C GLN A 204 -22.62 -36.20 -48.29
N VAL A 205 -22.10 -37.40 -48.03
CA VAL A 205 -21.14 -37.62 -46.94
C VAL A 205 -19.80 -36.95 -47.24
N ALA A 206 -19.31 -37.01 -48.49
CA ALA A 206 -18.08 -36.32 -48.88
C ALA A 206 -18.24 -34.78 -48.80
N THR A 207 -19.39 -34.24 -49.19
CA THR A 207 -19.69 -32.80 -49.04
C THR A 207 -19.78 -32.39 -47.58
N ALA A 208 -20.40 -33.22 -46.72
CA ALA A 208 -20.42 -32.98 -45.27
C ALA A 208 -18.99 -32.94 -44.70
N TYR A 209 -18.13 -33.90 -45.08
CA TYR A 209 -16.72 -33.90 -44.70
C TYR A 209 -16.01 -32.62 -45.13
N ASN A 210 -16.22 -32.16 -46.36
CA ASN A 210 -15.64 -30.92 -46.87
C ASN A 210 -16.07 -29.67 -46.09
N ASN A 211 -17.35 -29.58 -45.74
CA ASN A 211 -17.85 -28.47 -44.94
C ASN A 211 -17.23 -28.48 -43.53
N THR A 212 -17.15 -29.65 -42.89
CA THR A 212 -16.52 -29.79 -41.57
C THR A 212 -15.01 -29.50 -41.62
N LEU A 213 -14.31 -29.96 -42.66
CA LEU A 213 -12.88 -29.69 -42.87
C LEU A 213 -12.64 -28.19 -43.06
N GLY A 214 -13.44 -27.52 -43.89
CA GLY A 214 -13.37 -26.07 -44.08
C GLY A 214 -13.62 -25.30 -42.79
N ALA A 215 -14.65 -25.70 -42.03
CA ALA A 215 -14.96 -25.10 -40.73
C ALA A 215 -13.83 -25.31 -39.71
N LEU A 216 -13.18 -26.48 -39.71
CA LEU A 216 -12.08 -26.80 -38.81
C LEU A 216 -10.82 -25.98 -39.15
N ILE A 217 -10.49 -25.86 -40.43
CA ILE A 217 -9.38 -25.02 -40.91
C ILE A 217 -9.63 -23.55 -40.52
N ALA A 218 -10.82 -23.02 -40.85
CA ALA A 218 -11.18 -21.65 -40.54
C ALA A 218 -11.15 -21.38 -39.03
N SER A 219 -11.74 -22.27 -38.22
CA SER A 219 -11.75 -22.13 -36.75
C SER A 219 -10.33 -22.17 -36.18
N THR A 220 -9.47 -23.05 -36.70
CA THR A 220 -8.06 -23.13 -36.27
C THR A 220 -7.27 -21.87 -36.64
N GLN A 221 -7.52 -21.30 -37.83
CA GLN A 221 -6.91 -20.04 -38.24
C GLN A 221 -7.41 -18.85 -37.40
N SER A 222 -8.72 -18.78 -37.12
CA SER A 222 -9.31 -17.76 -36.25
C SER A 222 -8.79 -17.84 -34.82
N MET A 223 -8.57 -19.05 -34.29
CA MET A 223 -7.93 -19.26 -32.99
C MET A 223 -6.52 -18.64 -32.97
N GLY A 224 -5.80 -18.76 -34.07
CA GLY A 224 -4.44 -18.25 -34.26
C GLY A 224 -3.45 -19.40 -34.50
N LEU A 225 -2.69 -19.30 -35.59
CA LEU A 225 -1.67 -20.30 -35.98
C LEU A 225 -0.37 -20.14 -35.19
N THR A 226 -0.08 -18.93 -34.73
CA THR A 226 1.04 -18.62 -33.84
C THR A 226 0.54 -18.11 -32.49
N HIS A 227 1.45 -17.90 -31.55
CA HIS A 227 1.13 -17.34 -30.24
C HIS A 227 0.78 -15.84 -30.25
N ASN A 228 0.97 -15.14 -31.39
CA ASN A 228 0.74 -13.70 -31.51
C ASN A 228 -0.42 -13.33 -32.45
N ASP A 229 -0.99 -14.32 -33.14
CA ASP A 229 -2.01 -14.13 -34.15
C ASP A 229 -3.39 -14.59 -33.68
N GLY A 230 -4.41 -14.21 -34.45
CA GLY A 230 -5.79 -14.59 -34.21
C GLY A 230 -6.28 -14.20 -32.81
N LEU A 231 -7.19 -15.00 -32.30
CA LEU A 231 -7.80 -14.78 -30.99
C LEU A 231 -6.78 -14.95 -29.85
N ARG A 232 -5.88 -15.94 -29.93
CA ARG A 232 -4.81 -16.17 -28.94
C ARG A 232 -3.88 -14.97 -28.80
N GLY A 233 -3.52 -14.33 -29.91
CA GLY A 233 -2.68 -13.13 -29.90
C GLY A 233 -3.36 -11.93 -29.25
N ARG A 234 -4.61 -11.65 -29.63
CA ARG A 234 -5.41 -10.57 -29.01
C ARG A 234 -5.56 -10.79 -27.50
N PHE A 235 -5.94 -12.00 -27.14
CA PHE A 235 -6.10 -12.45 -25.77
C PHE A 235 -4.81 -12.28 -24.95
N ARG A 236 -3.66 -12.73 -25.47
CA ARG A 236 -2.36 -12.60 -24.80
C ARG A 236 -1.96 -11.13 -24.59
N ARG A 237 -2.17 -10.27 -25.59
CA ARG A 237 -1.89 -8.83 -25.47
C ARG A 237 -2.77 -8.19 -24.41
N GLN A 238 -4.06 -8.51 -24.40
CA GLN A 238 -4.98 -7.99 -23.40
C GLN A 238 -4.57 -8.35 -21.98
N ALA A 239 -4.14 -9.59 -21.79
CA ALA A 239 -3.68 -10.07 -20.51
C ALA A 239 -2.38 -9.37 -20.05
N HIS A 240 -1.49 -8.97 -20.98
CA HIS A 240 -0.30 -8.16 -20.66
C HIS A 240 -0.66 -6.69 -20.41
N LEU A 241 -1.72 -6.17 -21.04
CA LEU A 241 -2.23 -4.83 -20.76
C LEU A 241 -2.74 -4.73 -19.32
N VAL A 242 -3.52 -5.71 -18.85
CA VAL A 242 -3.97 -5.80 -17.44
C VAL A 242 -2.78 -5.85 -16.48
N GLU A 243 -1.74 -6.62 -16.81
CA GLU A 243 -0.50 -6.71 -16.03
C GLU A 243 0.25 -5.37 -15.96
N SER A 244 0.37 -4.69 -17.10
CA SER A 244 1.02 -3.36 -17.18
C SER A 244 0.24 -2.34 -16.36
N GLN A 245 -1.07 -2.23 -16.57
CA GLN A 245 -1.93 -1.27 -15.87
C GLN A 245 -1.87 -1.49 -14.35
N LEU A 246 -1.90 -2.74 -13.89
CA LEU A 246 -1.74 -3.05 -12.47
C LEU A 246 -0.35 -2.64 -11.94
N SER A 247 0.71 -2.92 -12.69
CA SER A 247 2.08 -2.48 -12.37
C SER A 247 2.22 -0.96 -12.37
N ASP A 248 1.52 -0.25 -13.25
CA ASP A 248 1.60 1.21 -13.37
C ASP A 248 0.88 1.89 -12.21
N ILE A 249 -0.27 1.34 -11.78
CA ILE A 249 -0.95 1.75 -10.54
C ILE A 249 -0.04 1.53 -9.33
N ASP A 250 0.60 0.36 -9.27
CA ASP A 250 1.55 -0.02 -8.24
C ASP A 250 2.75 0.96 -8.17
N LYS A 251 3.36 1.29 -9.31
CA LYS A 251 4.46 2.27 -9.40
C LYS A 251 4.01 3.69 -9.03
N ALA A 252 2.79 4.08 -9.36
CA ALA A 252 2.25 5.40 -9.02
C ALA A 252 2.03 5.55 -7.49
N LEU A 253 1.78 4.45 -6.78
CA LEU A 253 1.56 4.45 -5.32
C LEU A 253 2.88 4.53 -4.51
N GLN A 254 3.97 3.94 -5.01
CA GLN A 254 5.30 3.93 -4.37
C GLN A 254 5.78 5.32 -3.90
N PRO A 255 5.88 6.36 -4.75
CA PRO A 255 6.38 7.66 -4.33
C PRO A 255 5.45 8.36 -3.33
N MET A 256 4.15 8.03 -3.33
CA MET A 256 3.21 8.56 -2.33
C MET A 256 3.47 7.99 -0.94
N ILE A 257 3.79 6.69 -0.87
CA ILE A 257 4.16 6.02 0.39
C ILE A 257 5.47 6.61 0.93
N GLU A 258 6.50 6.69 0.09
CA GLU A 258 7.82 7.24 0.48
C GLU A 258 7.74 8.70 0.93
N ALA A 259 6.95 9.53 0.22
CA ALA A 259 6.73 10.92 0.59
C ALA A 259 5.98 11.05 1.92
N GLN A 260 5.00 10.18 2.16
CA GLN A 260 4.21 10.20 3.40
C GLN A 260 5.04 9.69 4.59
N GLU A 261 5.87 8.67 4.40
CA GLU A 261 6.82 8.18 5.41
C GLU A 261 7.82 9.28 5.79
N SER A 262 8.39 9.98 4.79
CA SER A 262 9.29 11.12 5.02
C SER A 262 8.62 12.25 5.78
N ARG A 263 7.33 12.54 5.50
CA ARG A 263 6.55 13.55 6.24
C ARG A 263 6.35 13.16 7.69
N VAL A 264 6.05 11.90 8.00
CA VAL A 264 5.93 11.40 9.38
C VAL A 264 7.21 11.73 10.14
N GLN A 265 8.38 11.37 9.58
CA GLN A 265 9.68 11.59 10.22
C GLN A 265 10.01 13.08 10.37
N LEU A 266 9.83 13.88 9.31
CA LEU A 266 10.18 15.30 9.33
C LEU A 266 9.32 16.10 10.33
N TYR A 267 8.01 15.87 10.35
CA TYR A 267 7.12 16.58 11.26
C TYR A 267 7.29 16.14 12.72
N SER A 268 7.49 14.85 12.99
CA SER A 268 7.74 14.40 14.37
C SER A 268 9.05 14.95 14.92
N VAL A 269 10.12 14.93 14.12
CA VAL A 269 11.44 15.46 14.53
C VAL A 269 11.39 16.97 14.71
N SER A 270 10.77 17.71 13.78
CA SER A 270 10.68 19.18 13.89
C SER A 270 9.88 19.62 15.12
N ILE A 271 8.75 18.97 15.44
CA ILE A 271 7.99 19.25 16.67
C ILE A 271 8.81 18.91 17.91
N ALA A 272 9.52 17.77 17.94
CA ALA A 272 10.37 17.38 19.06
C ALA A 272 11.54 18.35 19.29
N VAL A 273 12.21 18.78 18.23
CA VAL A 273 13.31 19.76 18.30
C VAL A 273 12.78 21.13 18.77
N LEU A 274 11.67 21.61 18.19
CA LEU A 274 11.08 22.89 18.56
C LEU A 274 10.68 22.92 20.05
N THR A 275 10.00 21.88 20.52
CA THR A 275 9.58 21.76 21.92
C THR A 275 10.78 21.66 22.87
N SER A 276 11.83 20.93 22.47
CA SER A 276 13.08 20.84 23.24
C SER A 276 13.80 22.18 23.34
N VAL A 277 13.93 22.92 22.24
CA VAL A 277 14.55 24.25 22.22
C VAL A 277 13.77 25.22 23.11
N VAL A 278 12.44 25.25 23.00
CA VAL A 278 11.58 26.09 23.84
C VAL A 278 11.77 25.72 25.32
N LEU A 279 11.75 24.43 25.67
CA LEU A 279 11.97 23.97 27.04
C LEU A 279 13.33 24.41 27.58
N ILE A 280 14.40 24.22 26.81
CA ILE A 280 15.77 24.61 27.18
C ILE A 280 15.85 26.12 27.42
N LEU A 281 15.30 26.94 26.52
CA LEU A 281 15.30 28.39 26.67
C LEU A 281 14.57 28.84 27.93
N VAL A 282 13.42 28.22 28.25
CA VAL A 282 12.70 28.60 29.47
C VAL A 282 13.41 28.07 30.73
N LEU A 283 14.03 26.89 30.68
CA LEU A 283 14.86 26.38 31.78
C LEU A 283 16.05 27.30 32.04
N ILE A 284 16.79 27.72 31.02
CA ILE A 284 17.92 28.66 31.14
C ILE A 284 17.45 29.98 31.76
N LYS A 285 16.35 30.56 31.25
CA LYS A 285 15.80 31.81 31.79
C LYS A 285 15.34 31.65 33.24
N SER A 286 14.68 30.54 33.57
CA SER A 286 14.22 30.23 34.92
C SER A 286 15.40 30.09 35.89
N PHE A 287 16.40 29.30 35.51
CA PHE A 287 17.63 29.09 36.29
C PHE A 287 18.42 30.39 36.48
N ALA A 288 18.62 31.19 35.43
CA ALA A 288 19.31 32.47 35.54
C ALA A 288 18.57 33.44 36.48
N THR A 289 17.23 33.46 36.43
CA THR A 289 16.43 34.26 37.38
C THR A 289 16.63 33.76 38.81
N PHE A 290 16.53 32.44 39.01
CA PHE A 290 16.72 31.78 40.31
C PHE A 290 18.10 32.07 40.89
N HIS A 291 19.16 31.85 40.11
CA HIS A 291 20.53 32.08 40.53
C HIS A 291 20.77 33.54 40.91
N ARG A 292 20.27 34.51 40.13
CA ARG A 292 20.36 35.94 40.50
C ARG A 292 19.64 36.25 41.81
N ALA A 293 18.42 35.75 42.00
CA ALA A 293 17.66 35.99 43.23
C ALA A 293 18.32 35.32 44.44
N PHE A 294 18.82 34.10 44.27
CA PHE A 294 19.53 33.35 45.30
C PHE A 294 20.87 34.01 45.67
N ALA A 295 21.66 34.45 44.69
CA ALA A 295 22.92 35.16 44.93
C ALA A 295 22.69 36.47 45.69
N ASN A 296 21.66 37.25 45.33
CA ASN A 296 21.28 38.46 46.06
C ASN A 296 20.89 38.15 47.52
N PHE A 297 20.17 37.06 47.73
CA PHE A 297 19.75 36.60 49.06
C PHE A 297 20.94 36.11 49.91
N VAL A 298 21.88 35.34 49.35
CA VAL A 298 23.11 34.90 50.06
C VAL A 298 24.02 36.08 50.38
N MET A 299 24.25 36.98 49.41
CA MET A 299 25.06 38.18 49.63
C MET A 299 24.48 39.07 50.74
N PHE A 300 23.15 39.07 50.89
CA PHE A 300 22.51 39.70 52.03
C PHE A 300 22.89 39.06 53.36
N PHE A 301 22.78 37.74 53.54
CA PHE A 301 23.16 37.10 54.81
C PHE A 301 24.60 37.42 55.19
N TYR A 302 25.49 37.47 54.20
CA TYR A 302 26.88 37.88 54.40
C TYR A 302 27.00 39.32 54.91
N ARG A 303 26.22 40.27 54.38
CA ARG A 303 26.20 41.69 54.81
C ARG A 303 25.47 41.89 56.14
N CYS A 304 24.38 41.19 56.37
CA CYS A 304 23.54 41.34 57.53
C CYS A 304 24.26 40.91 58.82
N LYS A 305 25.04 39.82 58.75
CA LYS A 305 25.95 39.38 59.83
C LYS A 305 26.92 40.48 60.29
N ARG A 306 27.21 41.47 59.44
CA ARG A 306 28.27 42.46 59.67
C ARG A 306 27.76 43.89 59.90
N GLN A 307 26.57 44.24 59.40
CA GLN A 307 26.09 45.63 59.35
C GLN A 307 24.58 45.81 59.66
N TYR A 308 23.84 44.74 59.98
CA TYR A 308 22.39 44.78 60.25
C TYR A 308 21.57 45.62 59.24
N GLN A 309 21.89 45.48 57.95
CA GLN A 309 21.19 46.16 56.87
C GLN A 309 19.85 45.44 56.59
N ARG A 310 18.82 46.18 56.15
CA ARG A 310 17.55 45.61 55.67
C ARG A 310 17.63 45.21 54.18
N ILE A 311 16.91 44.17 53.79
CA ILE A 311 16.63 43.79 52.40
C ILE A 311 15.50 44.66 51.86
N ASP A 312 15.63 45.16 50.63
CA ASP A 312 14.49 45.67 49.87
C ASP A 312 13.79 44.51 49.14
N PRO A 313 12.59 44.08 49.56
CA PRO A 313 11.89 42.95 48.95
C PRO A 313 11.58 43.20 47.46
N LYS A 314 11.52 44.47 47.01
CA LYS A 314 11.23 44.80 45.62
C LYS A 314 12.35 44.37 44.66
N LYS A 315 13.57 44.16 45.17
CA LYS A 315 14.74 43.74 44.37
C LYS A 315 14.87 42.22 44.21
N LEU A 316 14.00 41.44 44.86
CA LEU A 316 14.02 39.98 44.78
C LEU A 316 13.07 39.48 43.69
N GLY A 317 13.58 38.57 42.86
CA GLY A 317 12.89 38.10 41.65
C GLY A 317 11.76 37.11 41.90
N PHE A 318 11.68 36.47 43.07
CA PHE A 318 10.64 35.48 43.37
C PHE A 318 9.81 35.84 44.59
N ALA A 319 8.53 35.47 44.56
CA ALA A 319 7.62 35.67 45.68
C ALA A 319 8.10 34.96 46.96
N GLU A 320 8.66 33.76 46.84
CA GLU A 320 9.20 32.98 47.96
C GLU A 320 10.42 33.67 48.59
N PHE A 321 11.30 34.27 47.77
CA PHE A 321 12.42 35.05 48.29
C PHE A 321 11.96 36.37 48.91
N LYS A 322 10.89 37.00 48.39
CA LYS A 322 10.29 38.20 49.00
C LYS A 322 9.77 37.92 50.41
N SER A 323 9.03 36.83 50.59
CA SER A 323 8.53 36.43 51.92
C SER A 323 9.68 36.06 52.87
N LEU A 324 10.70 35.36 52.39
CA LEU A 324 11.89 35.07 53.19
C LEU A 324 12.66 36.34 53.58
N ALA A 325 12.69 37.34 52.72
CA ALA A 325 13.36 38.60 52.99
C ALA A 325 12.62 39.47 54.01
N GLU A 326 11.29 39.46 53.98
CA GLU A 326 10.46 40.10 55.00
C GLU A 326 10.71 39.48 56.38
N LEU A 327 10.70 38.14 56.47
CA LEU A 327 11.01 37.42 57.70
C LEU A 327 12.44 37.68 58.19
N ALA A 328 13.41 37.69 57.28
CA ALA A 328 14.80 37.99 57.62
C ALA A 328 14.97 39.44 58.14
N ASN A 329 14.25 40.40 57.57
CA ASN A 329 14.26 41.79 58.06
C ASN A 329 13.70 41.89 59.47
N GLU A 330 12.60 41.19 59.77
CA GLU A 330 11.99 41.14 61.09
C GLU A 330 12.94 40.54 62.14
N MET A 331 13.63 39.44 61.80
CA MET A 331 14.64 38.83 62.68
C MET A 331 15.80 39.77 62.99
N VAL A 332 16.25 40.57 62.02
CA VAL A 332 17.36 41.51 62.18
C VAL A 332 16.95 42.67 63.10
N GLU A 333 15.71 43.14 62.96
CA GLU A 333 15.14 44.18 63.81
C GLU A 333 14.94 43.69 65.25
N SER A 334 14.38 42.49 65.43
CA SER A 334 14.27 41.84 66.74
C SER A 334 15.63 41.69 67.41
N ARG A 335 16.66 41.30 66.66
CA ARG A 335 18.02 41.17 67.21
C ARG A 335 18.63 42.52 67.61
N LYS A 336 18.43 43.58 66.82
CA LYS A 336 18.86 44.94 67.20
C LYS A 336 18.19 45.38 68.50
N ASP A 337 16.88 45.19 68.62
CA ASP A 337 16.13 45.56 69.81
C ASP A 337 16.66 44.81 71.05
N ILE A 338 16.95 43.51 70.91
CA ILE A 338 17.55 42.71 71.99
C ILE A 338 18.95 43.24 72.38
N GLU A 339 19.80 43.58 71.41
CA GLU A 339 21.15 44.10 71.67
C GLU A 339 21.11 45.51 72.30
N GLU A 340 20.19 46.39 71.89
CA GLU A 340 19.97 47.69 72.52
C GLU A 340 19.48 47.55 73.97
N ARG A 341 18.58 46.59 74.24
CA ARG A 341 18.11 46.28 75.59
C ARG A 341 19.22 45.67 76.46
N LEU A 342 20.07 44.82 75.91
CA LEU A 342 21.25 44.29 76.61
C LEU A 342 22.25 45.41 76.94
N ALA A 343 22.56 46.28 75.99
CA ALA A 343 23.49 47.40 76.19
C ALA A 343 22.98 48.39 77.25
N SER A 344 21.67 48.66 77.30
CA SER A 344 21.08 49.52 78.34
C SER A 344 21.13 48.87 79.72
N VAL A 345 20.84 47.57 79.82
CA VAL A 345 20.96 46.80 81.08
C VAL A 345 22.42 46.72 81.55
N GLU A 346 23.38 46.49 80.65
CA GLU A 346 24.81 46.49 80.98
C GLU A 346 25.29 47.88 81.45
N ALA A 347 24.83 48.96 80.81
CA ALA A 347 25.15 50.32 81.22
C ALA A 347 24.57 50.65 82.61
N GLU A 348 23.38 50.16 82.92
CA GLU A 348 22.74 50.32 84.23
C GLU A 348 23.46 49.51 85.32
N LEU A 349 23.87 48.26 85.03
CA LEU A 349 24.71 47.44 85.90
C LEU A 349 26.10 48.09 86.15
N ALA A 350 26.73 48.68 85.14
CA ALA A 350 28.00 49.39 85.27
C ALA A 350 27.88 50.63 86.17
N ARG A 351 26.79 51.39 86.06
CA ARG A 351 26.49 52.53 86.94
C ARG A 351 26.24 52.09 88.38
N THR A 352 25.49 51.01 88.57
CA THR A 352 25.20 50.44 89.90
C THR A 352 26.49 49.92 90.56
N SER A 353 27.40 49.33 89.77
CA SER A 353 28.73 48.87 90.24
C SER A 353 29.67 50.02 90.61
N GLN A 354 29.57 51.19 89.95
CA GLN A 354 30.32 52.39 90.32
C GLN A 354 29.78 53.07 91.60
N GLN A 355 28.48 52.94 91.90
CA GLN A 355 27.90 53.41 93.16
C GLN A 355 28.20 52.50 94.37
N GLN A 356 28.70 51.29 94.15
CA GLN A 356 29.12 50.34 95.20
C GLN A 356 30.64 50.39 95.51
N LYS A 357 31.30 51.53 95.32
CA LYS A 357 32.66 51.74 95.87
C LYS A 357 32.52 52.41 97.26
N PRO A 358 32.76 51.71 98.38
CA PRO A 358 32.49 52.25 99.71
C PRO A 358 33.52 53.31 100.11
N SER A 359 33.01 54.44 100.58
CA SER A 359 33.73 55.44 101.36
C SER A 359 33.95 54.93 102.79
N SER A 360 35.19 54.69 103.19
CA SER A 360 35.74 54.64 104.58
C SER A 360 37.09 53.92 104.58
N VAL A 361 38.13 54.22 105.38
CA VAL A 361 38.40 55.21 106.44
C VAL A 361 39.93 55.25 106.65
N ASN A 362 40.42 56.40 107.15
CA ASN A 362 41.75 56.76 107.67
C ASN A 362 42.82 57.23 106.68
#